data_AF-A0A2V5UCS9-F1
#
_entry.id   AF-A0A2V5UCS9-F1
#
_cell.length_a   1.000
_cell.length_b   1.000
_cell.length_c   1.000
_cell.angle_alpha   90.00
_cell.angle_beta   90.00
_cell.angle_gamma   90.00
#
_symmetry.space_group_name_H-M   'P 1'
#
loop_
_entity.id
_entity.type
_entity.pdbx_description
1 polymer ?
#
loop_
_entity_poly.entity_id
_entity_poly.type
_entity_poly.pdbx_seq_one_letter_code
_entity_poly.pdbx_strand_id
1 'polypeptide(L)'
;MIVLTANKTAKLDKMRTWRRLEVKDREEVMENIASHEDWKSCFSELAPGLLLFARQWVHSAADAEDIVQEAFVKFWRRNHNIDNRPLLYGAVRSIALDFVRRAARRARREAAVFAETESAADPQFELDDDTQSALAAAVDSLPCDQ
;
A
#
# COMPACT_ATOMS: atom_id res chain seq x y z
N MET A 1 37.16 -11.91 4.84
CA MET A 1 35.82 -11.45 5.28
C MET A 1 35.34 -10.23 4.48
N ILE A 2 35.58 -10.16 3.16
CA ILE A 2 35.24 -8.98 2.32
C ILE A 2 34.36 -9.36 1.12
N VAL A 3 34.31 -10.64 0.73
CA VAL A 3 33.59 -11.10 -0.49
C VAL A 3 32.07 -11.22 -0.29
N LEU A 4 31.57 -11.25 0.94
CA LEU A 4 30.12 -11.36 1.24
C LEU A 4 29.35 -10.03 1.20
N THR A 5 30.05 -8.88 1.17
CA THR A 5 29.41 -7.56 1.22
C THR A 5 29.02 -7.05 -0.17
N ALA A 6 29.82 -7.36 -1.20
CA ALA A 6 29.55 -6.93 -2.58
C ALA A 6 28.30 -7.59 -3.20
N ASN A 7 27.98 -8.83 -2.81
CA ASN A 7 26.81 -9.52 -3.33
C ASN A 7 25.49 -8.97 -2.75
N LYS A 8 25.52 -8.40 -1.53
CA LYS A 8 24.35 -7.75 -0.91
C LYS A 8 24.02 -6.41 -1.57
N THR A 9 25.03 -5.60 -1.89
CA THR A 9 24.84 -4.27 -2.51
C THR A 9 24.33 -4.39 -3.95
N ALA A 10 24.87 -5.31 -4.74
CA ALA A 10 24.38 -5.58 -6.10
C ALA A 10 22.92 -6.10 -6.12
N LYS A 11 22.53 -6.93 -5.15
CA LYS A 11 21.15 -7.43 -5.01
C LYS A 11 20.17 -6.32 -4.58
N LEU A 12 20.61 -5.41 -3.70
CA LEU A 12 19.85 -4.23 -3.28
C LEU A 12 19.69 -3.20 -4.41
N ASP A 13 20.72 -3.03 -5.25
CA ASP A 13 20.68 -2.13 -6.40
C ASP A 13 19.75 -2.67 -7.49
N LYS A 14 19.81 -3.99 -7.74
CA LYS A 14 18.81 -4.68 -8.56
C LYS A 14 17.41 -4.51 -8.01
N MET A 15 17.17 -4.47 -6.69
CA MET A 15 15.85 -4.22 -6.08
C MET A 15 15.36 -2.77 -6.29
N ARG A 16 16.26 -1.78 -6.44
CA ARG A 16 15.87 -0.38 -6.68
C ARG A 16 15.30 -0.14 -8.08
N THR A 17 15.77 -0.88 -9.08
CA THR A 17 15.24 -0.78 -10.45
C THR A 17 13.82 -1.35 -10.61
N TRP A 18 13.22 -1.94 -9.56
CA TRP A 18 11.83 -2.45 -9.54
C TRP A 18 10.77 -1.37 -9.29
N ARG A 19 11.19 -0.13 -8.99
CA ARG A 19 10.27 0.94 -8.55
C ARG A 19 9.66 1.79 -9.67
N ARG A 20 10.19 1.75 -10.90
CA ARG A 20 9.67 2.54 -12.01
C ARG A 20 9.20 1.59 -13.11
N LEU A 21 7.89 1.49 -13.29
CA LEU A 21 7.24 0.72 -14.36
C LEU A 21 6.21 1.65 -15.01
N GLU A 22 6.23 1.71 -16.33
CA GLU A 22 5.38 2.60 -17.12
C GLU A 22 4.04 1.92 -17.46
N VAL A 23 3.03 2.74 -17.75
CA VAL A 23 1.64 2.31 -17.98
C VAL A 23 1.49 1.48 -19.27
N LYS A 24 2.44 1.61 -20.20
CA LYS A 24 2.45 0.97 -21.53
C LYS A 24 2.64 -0.56 -21.48
N ASP A 25 3.14 -1.08 -20.37
CA ASP A 25 3.40 -2.51 -20.15
C ASP A 25 2.12 -3.38 -20.03
N ARG A 26 0.91 -2.82 -19.99
CA ARG A 26 -0.28 -3.60 -19.62
C ARG A 26 -0.75 -4.58 -20.72
N GLU A 27 -0.65 -4.18 -21.99
CA GLU A 27 -1.09 -4.98 -23.14
C GLU A 27 -0.08 -6.07 -23.52
N GLU A 28 1.21 -5.73 -23.55
CA GLU A 28 2.30 -6.65 -23.90
C GLU A 28 2.45 -7.82 -22.91
N VAL A 29 2.12 -7.56 -21.64
CA VAL A 29 2.11 -8.57 -20.57
C VAL A 29 1.00 -9.60 -20.78
N MET A 30 -0.18 -9.15 -21.21
CA MET A 30 -1.30 -10.06 -21.45
C MET A 30 -1.05 -10.96 -22.67
N GLU A 31 -0.37 -10.44 -23.69
CA GLU A 31 -0.04 -11.20 -24.91
C GLU A 31 1.02 -12.29 -24.64
N ASN A 32 1.99 -12.01 -23.76
CA ASN A 32 3.01 -13.00 -23.35
C ASN A 32 2.51 -13.97 -22.24
N ILE A 33 1.48 -13.60 -21.47
CA ILE A 33 0.80 -14.48 -20.50
C ILE A 33 -0.16 -15.45 -21.21
N ALA A 34 -0.84 -15.01 -22.27
CA ALA A 34 -1.85 -15.79 -22.99
C ALA A 34 -1.25 -16.98 -23.78
N SER A 35 0.05 -16.95 -24.10
CA SER A 35 0.76 -18.05 -24.78
C SER A 35 1.06 -19.25 -23.87
N HIS A 36 1.08 -19.08 -22.54
CA HIS A 36 1.39 -20.16 -21.59
C HIS A 36 0.14 -20.61 -20.85
N GLU A 37 -0.40 -21.79 -21.16
CA GLU A 37 -1.36 -22.47 -20.25
C GLU A 37 -0.74 -22.71 -18.84
N ASP A 38 0.59 -22.63 -18.71
CA ASP A 38 1.35 -22.93 -17.49
C ASP A 38 1.29 -21.86 -16.39
N TRP A 39 0.98 -20.59 -16.71
CA TRP A 39 1.13 -19.51 -15.71
C TRP A 39 0.16 -19.68 -14.53
N LYS A 40 -1.06 -20.16 -14.80
CA LYS A 40 -2.08 -20.43 -13.77
C LYS A 40 -1.63 -21.56 -12.84
N SER A 41 -1.03 -22.60 -13.43
CA SER A 41 -0.49 -23.73 -12.68
C SER A 41 0.66 -23.27 -11.77
N CYS A 42 1.64 -22.55 -12.32
CA CYS A 42 2.74 -21.99 -11.54
C CYS A 42 2.28 -21.02 -10.45
N PHE A 43 1.29 -20.17 -10.73
CA PHE A 43 0.70 -19.29 -9.73
C PHE A 43 0.05 -20.11 -8.62
N SER A 44 -0.77 -21.10 -8.96
CA SER A 44 -1.46 -21.96 -7.98
C SER A 44 -0.48 -22.73 -7.07
N GLU A 45 0.67 -23.13 -7.61
CA GLU A 45 1.72 -23.82 -6.84
C GLU A 45 2.45 -22.87 -5.89
N LEU A 46 2.84 -21.68 -6.36
CA LEU A 46 3.72 -20.77 -5.64
C LEU A 46 3.00 -19.79 -4.72
N ALA A 47 1.77 -19.37 -5.08
CA ALA A 47 1.03 -18.33 -4.37
C ALA A 47 0.81 -18.63 -2.88
N PRO A 48 0.42 -19.85 -2.44
CA PRO A 48 0.20 -20.13 -1.02
C PRO A 48 1.45 -19.86 -0.15
N GLY A 49 2.63 -20.26 -0.65
CA GLY A 49 3.90 -20.03 0.05
C GLY A 49 4.31 -18.56 0.09
N LEU A 50 4.02 -17.81 -0.97
CA LEU A 50 4.30 -16.37 -1.05
C LEU A 50 3.34 -15.56 -0.19
N LEU A 51 2.07 -15.94 -0.10
CA LEU A 51 1.07 -15.32 0.77
C LEU A 51 1.44 -15.51 2.24
N LEU A 52 1.81 -16.73 2.65
CA LEU A 52 2.27 -16.99 4.02
C LEU A 52 3.52 -16.17 4.36
N PHE A 53 4.43 -16.03 3.39
CA PHE A 53 5.61 -15.21 3.54
C PHE A 53 5.27 -13.71 3.66
N ALA A 54 4.39 -13.18 2.82
CA ALA A 54 3.99 -11.77 2.85
C ALA A 54 3.33 -11.38 4.18
N ARG A 55 2.54 -12.28 4.78
CA ARG A 55 1.93 -12.10 6.11
C ARG A 55 2.91 -11.85 7.25
N GLN A 56 4.21 -12.07 7.05
CA GLN A 56 5.23 -11.69 8.04
C GLN A 56 5.38 -10.16 8.18
N TRP A 57 4.90 -9.37 7.23
CA TRP A 57 5.00 -7.90 7.25
C TRP A 57 3.66 -7.18 7.27
N VAL A 58 2.59 -7.81 6.79
CA VAL A 58 1.26 -7.19 6.69
C VAL A 58 0.23 -7.97 7.50
N HIS A 59 -0.71 -7.23 8.08
CA HIS A 59 -1.73 -7.79 8.97
C HIS A 59 -2.98 -8.27 8.22
N SER A 60 -3.32 -7.66 7.09
CA SER A 60 -4.49 -8.03 6.29
C SER A 60 -4.15 -9.12 5.27
N ALA A 61 -5.08 -10.06 5.09
CA ALA A 61 -5.00 -11.04 4.01
C ALA A 61 -5.06 -10.37 2.62
N ALA A 62 -5.91 -9.34 2.47
CA ALA A 62 -6.04 -8.59 1.23
C ALA A 62 -4.73 -7.88 0.85
N ASP A 63 -4.07 -7.23 1.82
CA ASP A 63 -2.77 -6.58 1.57
C ASP A 63 -1.71 -7.59 1.12
N ALA A 64 -1.72 -8.80 1.71
CA ALA A 64 -0.79 -9.86 1.32
C ALA A 64 -1.06 -10.33 -0.13
N GLU A 65 -2.32 -10.47 -0.52
CA GLU A 65 -2.72 -10.81 -1.89
C GLU A 65 -2.27 -9.75 -2.88
N ASP A 66 -2.53 -8.48 -2.59
CA ASP A 66 -2.12 -7.35 -3.44
C ASP A 66 -0.59 -7.32 -3.65
N ILE A 67 0.17 -7.53 -2.57
CA ILE A 67 1.64 -7.59 -2.63
C ILE A 67 2.12 -8.74 -3.52
N VAL A 68 1.53 -9.93 -3.37
CA VAL A 68 1.91 -11.11 -4.14
C VAL A 68 1.54 -10.92 -5.61
N GLN A 69 0.36 -10.41 -5.90
CA GLN A 69 -0.07 -10.08 -7.27
C GLN A 69 0.86 -9.06 -7.92
N GLU A 70 1.21 -7.98 -7.21
CA GLU A 70 2.15 -6.98 -7.71
C GLU A 70 3.53 -7.62 -8.00
N ALA A 71 4.01 -8.51 -7.13
CA ALA A 71 5.26 -9.23 -7.34
C ALA A 71 5.21 -10.11 -8.60
N PHE A 72 4.14 -10.87 -8.80
CA PHE A 72 3.95 -11.71 -9.98
C PHE A 72 3.89 -10.90 -11.27
N VAL A 73 3.10 -9.81 -11.29
CA VAL A 73 3.01 -8.93 -12.46
C VAL A 73 4.38 -8.37 -12.83
N LYS A 74 5.14 -7.91 -11.84
CA LYS A 74 6.51 -7.39 -12.06
C LYS A 74 7.48 -8.47 -12.53
N PHE A 75 7.33 -9.67 -12.02
CA PHE A 75 8.16 -10.81 -12.39
C PHE A 75 7.94 -11.20 -13.86
N TRP A 76 6.68 -11.28 -14.27
CA TRP A 76 6.31 -11.68 -15.63
C TRP A 76 6.58 -10.59 -16.68
N ARG A 77 6.36 -9.32 -16.32
CA ARG A 77 6.75 -8.14 -17.13
C ARG A 77 8.20 -8.17 -17.59
N ARG A 78 9.07 -8.78 -16.80
CA ARG A 78 10.51 -8.85 -17.04
C ARG A 78 10.96 -10.16 -17.69
N ASN A 79 10.00 -11.01 -18.09
CA ASN A 79 10.20 -12.32 -18.68
C ASN A 79 11.18 -13.18 -17.85
N HIS A 80 11.04 -13.15 -16.51
CA HIS A 80 11.89 -13.92 -15.62
C HIS A 80 11.49 -15.40 -15.64
N ASN A 81 12.48 -16.29 -15.60
CA ASN A 81 12.24 -17.73 -15.47
C ASN A 81 11.67 -18.05 -14.07
N ILE A 82 10.52 -18.74 -14.03
CA ILE A 82 9.80 -19.22 -12.85
C ILE A 82 10.68 -20.03 -11.89
N ASP A 83 11.67 -20.75 -12.41
CA ASP A 83 12.63 -21.51 -11.58
C ASP A 83 13.37 -20.61 -10.58
N ASN A 84 13.45 -19.31 -10.85
CA ASN A 84 14.04 -18.33 -9.96
C ASN A 84 13.08 -17.91 -8.83
N ARG A 85 12.59 -18.88 -8.07
CA ARG A 85 11.79 -18.67 -6.85
C ARG A 85 12.43 -17.65 -5.89
N PRO A 86 13.75 -17.67 -5.63
CA PRO A 86 14.38 -16.68 -4.74
C PRO A 86 14.21 -15.23 -5.19
N LEU A 87 14.12 -14.98 -6.50
CA LEU A 87 13.85 -13.64 -7.03
C LEU A 87 12.43 -13.18 -6.72
N LEU A 88 11.45 -14.08 -6.84
CA LEU A 88 10.04 -13.80 -6.54
C LEU A 88 9.83 -13.51 -5.06
N TYR A 89 10.42 -14.32 -4.16
CA TYR A 89 10.42 -14.04 -2.71
C TYR A 89 11.12 -12.71 -2.38
N GLY A 90 12.22 -12.38 -3.08
CA GLY A 90 12.89 -11.09 -2.96
C GLY A 90 12.00 -9.92 -3.38
N ALA A 91 11.23 -10.07 -4.46
CA ALA A 91 10.27 -9.07 -4.93
C ALA A 91 9.14 -8.87 -3.91
N VAL A 92 8.51 -9.96 -3.42
CA VAL A 92 7.47 -9.91 -2.39
C VAL A 92 7.96 -9.17 -1.15
N ARG A 93 9.14 -9.53 -0.63
CA ARG A 93 9.73 -8.84 0.53
C ARG A 93 9.93 -7.35 0.27
N SER A 94 10.42 -7.00 -0.92
CA SER A 94 10.68 -5.59 -1.28
C SER A 94 9.40 -4.77 -1.26
N ILE A 95 8.35 -5.30 -1.90
CA ILE A 95 7.05 -4.65 -2.01
C ILE A 95 6.38 -4.55 -0.64
N ALA A 96 6.43 -5.62 0.17
CA ALA A 96 5.90 -5.63 1.52
C ALA A 96 6.59 -4.59 2.43
N LEU A 97 7.92 -4.50 2.40
CA LEU A 97 8.64 -3.48 3.18
C LEU A 97 8.33 -2.07 2.71
N ASP A 98 8.18 -1.85 1.39
CA ASP A 98 7.78 -0.55 0.87
C ASP A 98 6.33 -0.21 1.23
N PHE A 99 5.43 -1.18 1.30
CA PHE A 99 4.07 -1.04 1.81
C PHE A 99 4.06 -0.57 3.27
N VAL A 100 4.74 -1.30 4.17
CA VAL A 100 4.84 -0.95 5.60
C VAL A 100 5.44 0.45 5.79
N ARG A 101 6.49 0.78 5.04
CA ARG A 101 7.10 2.13 5.10
C ARG A 101 6.16 3.22 4.61
N ARG A 102 5.36 2.97 3.58
CA ARG A 102 4.35 3.91 3.09
C ARG A 102 3.25 4.13 4.12
N ALA A 103 2.75 3.06 4.73
CA ALA A 103 1.76 3.12 5.81
C ALA A 103 2.28 3.92 7.01
N ALA A 104 3.50 3.65 7.49
CA ALA A 104 4.11 4.38 8.60
C ALA A 104 4.28 5.89 8.30
N ARG A 105 4.70 6.24 7.07
CA ARG A 105 4.79 7.65 6.64
C ARG A 105 3.42 8.32 6.52
N ARG A 106 2.37 7.58 6.17
CA ARG A 106 1.00 8.09 6.14
C ARG A 106 0.50 8.33 7.57
N ALA A 107 0.60 7.34 8.45
CA ALA A 107 0.21 7.44 9.85
C ALA A 107 0.93 8.59 10.58
N ARG A 108 2.22 8.81 10.32
CA ARG A 108 2.95 9.95 10.89
C ARG A 108 2.42 11.30 10.43
N ARG A 109 2.00 11.42 9.17
CA ARG A 109 1.42 12.67 8.63
C ARG A 109 0.03 12.91 9.21
N GLU A 110 -0.79 11.87 9.26
CA GLU A 110 -2.13 11.94 9.85
C GLU A 110 -2.02 12.33 11.33
N ALA A 111 -1.14 11.68 12.11
CA ALA A 111 -0.92 12.03 13.51
C ALA A 111 -0.42 13.48 13.71
N ALA A 112 0.45 13.98 12.82
CA ALA A 112 0.91 15.37 12.88
C ALA A 112 -0.23 16.36 12.64
N VAL A 113 -1.10 16.08 11.66
CA VAL A 113 -2.30 16.91 11.40
C VAL A 113 -3.27 16.83 12.57
N PHE A 114 -3.54 15.65 13.12
CA PHE A 114 -4.39 15.51 14.31
C PHE A 114 -3.84 16.30 15.50
N ALA A 115 -2.53 16.21 15.78
CA ALA A 115 -1.90 16.99 16.85
C ALA A 115 -1.96 18.51 16.61
N GLU A 116 -1.82 18.94 15.35
CA GLU A 116 -1.99 20.35 14.96
C GLU A 116 -3.44 20.81 15.09
N THR A 117 -4.41 19.92 14.84
CA THR A 117 -5.85 20.20 14.98
C THR A 117 -6.29 20.20 16.44
N GLU A 118 -5.69 19.38 17.31
CA GLU A 118 -5.93 19.45 18.77
C GLU A 118 -5.24 20.66 19.41
N SER A 119 -4.09 21.09 18.88
CA SER A 119 -3.38 22.29 19.36
C SER A 119 -3.95 23.58 18.81
N ALA A 120 -4.59 23.56 17.64
CA ALA A 120 -5.49 24.60 17.19
C ALA A 120 -6.75 24.48 18.04
N ALA A 121 -6.75 25.22 19.16
CA ALA A 121 -7.86 25.34 20.09
C ALA A 121 -9.21 25.20 19.38
N ASP A 122 -10.10 24.39 19.98
CA ASP A 122 -11.54 24.37 19.68
C ASP A 122 -11.94 25.78 19.26
N PRO A 123 -12.45 25.99 18.02
CA PRO A 123 -12.79 27.33 17.57
C PRO A 123 -13.69 27.91 18.63
N GLN A 124 -13.12 28.81 19.42
CA GLN A 124 -13.79 29.42 20.54
C GLN A 124 -14.69 30.43 19.85
N PHE A 125 -15.83 29.93 19.38
CA PHE A 125 -16.93 30.75 18.96
C PHE A 125 -17.23 31.56 20.22
N GLU A 126 -16.78 32.82 20.24
CA GLU A 126 -17.40 33.86 21.05
C GLU A 126 -18.84 33.89 20.55
N LEU A 127 -19.66 33.03 21.15
CA LEU A 127 -21.10 33.10 21.05
C LEU A 127 -21.44 34.38 21.80
N ASP A 128 -21.43 35.49 21.07
CA ASP A 128 -21.93 36.75 21.57
C ASP A 128 -23.33 36.50 22.13
N ASP A 129 -23.60 37.01 23.33
CA ASP A 129 -24.83 36.72 24.09
C ASP A 129 -26.07 37.04 23.23
N ASP A 130 -25.95 38.06 22.37
CA ASP A 130 -26.95 38.47 21.38
C ASP A 130 -27.27 37.37 20.35
N THR A 131 -26.28 36.60 19.91
CA THR A 131 -26.47 35.49 18.96
C THR A 131 -27.18 34.30 19.60
N GLN A 132 -26.86 33.96 20.85
CA GLN A 132 -27.58 32.92 21.60
C GLN A 132 -29.01 33.35 21.90
N SER A 133 -29.21 34.61 22.28
CA SER A 133 -30.53 35.17 22.58
C SER A 133 -31.43 35.19 21.34
N ALA A 134 -30.88 35.55 20.18
CA ALA A 134 -31.60 35.50 18.90
C ALA A 134 -31.96 34.07 18.45
N LEU A 135 -31.06 33.10 18.67
CA LEU A 135 -31.32 31.68 18.37
C LEU A 135 -32.39 31.10 19.30
N ALA A 136 -32.31 31.38 20.60
CA ALA A 136 -33.31 30.93 21.58
C ALA A 136 -34.70 31.48 21.25
N ALA A 137 -34.80 32.77 20.91
CA ALA A 137 -36.05 33.39 20.49
C ALA A 137 -36.60 32.75 19.20
N ALA A 138 -35.74 32.39 18.26
CA ALA A 138 -36.15 31.72 17.03
C ALA A 138 -36.69 30.30 17.29
N VAL A 139 -36.04 29.55 18.20
CA VAL A 139 -36.50 28.21 18.61
C VAL A 139 -37.85 28.28 19.33
N ASP A 140 -38.03 29.25 20.24
CA ASP A 140 -39.31 29.45 20.94
C ASP A 140 -40.44 29.90 20.02
N SER A 141 -40.11 30.49 18.86
CA SER A 141 -41.10 30.90 17.85
C SER A 141 -41.50 29.78 16.88
N LEU A 142 -40.90 28.59 17.00
CA LEU A 142 -41.27 27.45 16.16
C LEU A 142 -42.65 26.91 16.59
N PRO A 143 -43.61 26.78 15.66
CA PRO A 143 -44.88 26.13 15.95
C PRO A 143 -44.63 24.67 16.36
N CYS A 144 -45.36 24.19 17.37
CA CYS A 144 -45.20 22.84 17.95
C CYS A 144 -45.60 21.68 17.02
N ASP A 145 -45.69 21.90 15.70
CA ASP A 145 -46.19 20.92 14.73
C ASP A 145 -45.29 20.86 13.50
N GLN A 146 -44.27 20.00 13.56
CA GLN A 146 -43.77 19.14 12.47
C GLN A 146 -43.08 17.92 13.06
#